data_AF-A0A7X0SL01-F1
#
_entry.id   AF-A0A7X0SL01-F1
#
_cell.length_a   1.000
_cell.length_b   1.000
_cell.length_c   1.000
_cell.angle_alpha   90.00
_cell.angle_beta   90.00
_cell.angle_gamma   90.00
#
_symmetry.space_group_name_H-M   'P 1'
#
loop_
_entity.id
_entity.type
_entity.pdbx_description
1 polymer ?
#
loop_
_entity_poly.entity_id
_entity_poly.type
_entity_poly.pdbx_seq_one_letter_code
_entity_poly.pdbx_strand_id
1 'polypeptide(L)'
;MCYYPIKEVLHMDNKLREIRLDIGMPIAELARRAKTSRQTIHAIENKSRKSISGSLMFRIADALKRDEREIFFDHHVTHVEQSA
;
A
#
# COMPACT_ATOMS: atom_id res chain seq x y z
N MET A 1 -21.14 22.42 -16.94
CA MET A 1 -19.72 22.03 -16.83
C MET A 1 -19.33 22.02 -15.36
N CYS A 2 -19.34 20.86 -14.73
CA CYS A 2 -18.99 20.74 -13.33
C CYS A 2 -17.50 20.45 -13.23
N TYR A 3 -16.73 21.44 -12.80
CA TYR A 3 -15.33 21.26 -12.43
C TYR A 3 -15.27 20.38 -11.18
N TYR A 4 -14.69 19.19 -11.31
CA TYR A 4 -14.30 18.39 -10.16
C TYR A 4 -13.03 19.00 -9.57
N PRO A 5 -13.03 19.45 -8.31
CA PRO A 5 -11.81 19.94 -7.68
C PRO A 5 -10.84 18.76 -7.57
N ILE A 6 -9.68 18.93 -8.21
CA ILE A 6 -8.53 18.03 -8.09
C ILE A 6 -8.08 18.14 -6.63
N LYS A 7 -8.62 17.27 -5.77
CA LYS A 7 -8.12 17.10 -4.41
C LYS A 7 -6.70 16.57 -4.57
N GLU A 8 -5.70 17.36 -4.18
CA GLU A 8 -4.38 16.84 -3.87
C GLU A 8 -4.58 15.71 -2.85
N VAL A 9 -4.43 14.48 -3.32
CA VAL A 9 -4.51 13.29 -2.48
C VAL A 9 -3.09 13.04 -1.99
N LEU A 10 -2.87 13.20 -0.68
CA LEU A 10 -1.69 12.66 -0.02
C LEU A 10 -1.72 11.14 -0.20
N HIS A 11 -0.97 10.67 -1.20
CA HIS A 11 -0.88 9.26 -1.57
C HIS A 11 0.08 8.57 -0.61
N MET A 12 -0.33 7.42 -0.08
CA MET A 12 0.58 6.59 0.70
C MET A 12 1.59 5.97 -0.24
N ASP A 13 2.83 6.46 -0.20
CA ASP A 13 3.93 5.86 -0.92
C ASP A 13 4.19 4.46 -0.37
N ASN A 14 3.95 3.44 -1.21
CA ASN A 14 4.18 2.04 -0.90
C ASN A 14 4.90 1.37 -2.08
N LYS A 15 5.69 0.35 -1.78
CA LYS A 15 6.51 -0.41 -2.73
C LYS A 15 5.86 -1.74 -3.11
N LEU A 16 4.55 -1.89 -2.86
CA LEU A 16 3.83 -3.16 -3.03
C LEU A 16 3.97 -3.72 -4.44
N ARG A 17 3.81 -2.88 -5.46
CA ARG A 17 3.90 -3.30 -6.86
C ARG A 17 5.30 -3.77 -7.22
N GLU A 18 6.32 -3.05 -6.79
CA GLU A 18 7.72 -3.37 -7.05
C GLU A 18 8.08 -4.71 -6.42
N ILE A 19 7.80 -4.88 -5.13
CA ILE A 19 8.07 -6.12 -4.39
C ILE A 19 7.30 -7.30 -4.99
N ARG A 20 6.03 -7.10 -5.38
CA ARG A 20 5.23 -8.17 -6.00
C ARG A 20 5.83 -8.62 -7.34
N LEU A 21 6.32 -7.68 -8.15
CA LEU A 21 6.92 -7.98 -9.46
C LEU A 21 8.29 -8.64 -9.31
N ASP A 22 9.10 -8.21 -8.34
CA ASP A 22 10.41 -8.80 -8.01
C ASP A 22 10.29 -10.30 -7.71
N ILE A 23 9.30 -10.69 -6.91
CA ILE A 23 9.04 -12.11 -6.59
C ILE A 23 8.25 -12.86 -7.69
N GLY A 24 7.89 -12.19 -8.78
CA GLY A 24 7.13 -12.78 -9.89
C GLY A 24 5.68 -13.18 -9.55
N MET A 25 5.04 -12.52 -8.57
CA MET A 25 3.69 -12.90 -8.12
C MET A 25 2.58 -12.20 -8.94
N PRO A 26 1.63 -12.95 -9.54
CA PRO A 26 0.46 -12.36 -10.17
C PRO A 26 -0.45 -11.65 -9.16
N ILE A 27 -1.12 -10.57 -9.56
CA ILE A 27 -2.03 -9.82 -8.69
C ILE A 27 -3.18 -10.69 -8.15
N ALA A 28 -3.68 -11.62 -8.96
CA ALA A 28 -4.72 -12.57 -8.56
C ALA A 28 -4.25 -13.53 -7.47
N GLU A 29 -2.98 -13.93 -7.51
CA GLU A 29 -2.37 -14.79 -6.52
C GLU A 29 -2.20 -14.06 -5.19
N LEU A 30 -1.69 -12.81 -5.22
CA LEU A 30 -1.57 -11.98 -4.04
C LEU A 30 -2.93 -11.75 -3.38
N ALA A 31 -3.95 -11.39 -4.16
CA ALA A 31 -5.31 -11.19 -3.65
C ALA A 31 -5.86 -12.45 -2.97
N ARG A 32 -5.64 -13.63 -3.57
CA ARG A 32 -6.04 -14.92 -3.01
C ARG A 32 -5.35 -15.21 -1.67
N ARG A 33 -4.02 -15.08 -1.62
CA ARG A 33 -3.22 -15.33 -0.40
C ARG A 33 -3.56 -14.35 0.72
N ALA A 34 -3.64 -13.07 0.40
CA ALA A 34 -4.04 -12.03 1.33
C ALA A 34 -5.56 -12.05 1.63
N LYS A 35 -6.33 -13.00 1.09
CA LYS A 35 -7.81 -13.15 1.15
C LYS A 35 -8.58 -11.83 1.01
N THR A 36 -8.24 -11.08 -0.02
CA THR A 36 -8.86 -9.80 -0.38
C THR A 36 -9.21 -9.79 -1.87
N SER A 37 -9.84 -8.72 -2.35
CA SER A 37 -10.20 -8.59 -3.77
C SER A 37 -9.02 -8.08 -4.61
N ARG A 38 -8.97 -8.47 -5.88
CA ARG A 38 -7.99 -7.94 -6.85
C ARG A 38 -8.08 -6.41 -6.95
N GLN A 39 -9.30 -5.87 -6.89
CA GLN A 39 -9.59 -4.44 -6.89
C GLN A 39 -8.94 -3.75 -5.69
N THR A 40 -8.97 -4.38 -4.52
CA THR A 40 -8.33 -3.84 -3.31
C THR A 40 -6.82 -3.79 -3.47
N ILE A 41 -6.19 -4.86 -3.94
CA ILE A 41 -4.73 -4.88 -4.20
C ILE A 41 -4.36 -3.83 -5.26
N HIS A 42 -5.10 -3.76 -6.36
CA HIS A 42 -4.85 -2.79 -7.42
C HIS A 42 -5.00 -1.33 -6.93
N ALA A 43 -5.98 -1.06 -6.07
CA ALA A 43 -6.14 0.26 -5.46
C ALA A 43 -5.00 0.62 -4.51
N ILE A 44 -4.43 -0.36 -3.80
CA ILE A 44 -3.25 -0.16 -2.95
C ILE A 44 -2.01 0.10 -3.81
N GLU A 45 -1.78 -0.69 -4.86
CA GLU A 45 -0.65 -0.52 -5.78
C GLU A 45 -0.65 0.84 -6.48
N ASN A 46 -1.84 1.33 -6.87
CA ASN A 46 -1.98 2.64 -7.49
C ASN A 46 -2.11 3.78 -6.48
N LYS A 47 -1.88 3.51 -5.18
CA LYS A 47 -1.95 4.49 -4.09
C LYS A 47 -3.30 5.23 -4.03
N SER A 48 -4.36 4.68 -4.62
CA SER A 48 -5.68 5.32 -4.69
C SER A 48 -6.49 5.12 -3.42
N ARG A 49 -6.03 4.23 -2.53
CA ARG A 49 -6.61 3.99 -1.22
C ARG A 49 -5.86 4.77 -0.14
N LYS A 50 -6.58 5.64 0.58
CA LYS A 50 -6.02 6.51 1.63
C LYS A 50 -5.61 5.77 2.91
N SER A 51 -6.31 4.69 3.26
CA SER A 51 -6.04 3.94 4.48
C SER A 51 -6.17 2.44 4.24
N ILE A 52 -5.20 1.73 4.78
CA ILE A 52 -5.14 0.26 4.80
C ILE A 52 -5.24 -0.13 6.27
N SER A 53 -6.10 -1.09 6.59
CA SER A 53 -6.13 -1.65 7.94
C SER A 53 -4.80 -2.37 8.20
N GLY A 54 -4.24 -2.24 9.41
CA GLY A 54 -3.05 -2.99 9.81
C GLY A 54 -3.21 -4.51 9.59
N SER A 55 -4.41 -5.06 9.85
CA SER A 55 -4.73 -6.46 9.56
C SER A 55 -4.53 -6.84 8.08
N LEU A 56 -4.86 -5.94 7.15
CA LEU A 56 -4.67 -6.16 5.72
C LEU A 56 -3.20 -6.00 5.33
N MET A 57 -2.48 -5.05 5.95
CA MET A 57 -1.03 -4.90 5.76
C MET A 57 -0.29 -6.18 6.15
N PHE A 58 -0.57 -6.73 7.34
CA PHE A 58 0.04 -7.98 7.80
C PHE A 58 -0.25 -9.16 6.87
N ARG A 59 -1.49 -9.28 6.37
CA ARG A 59 -1.86 -10.35 5.45
C ARG A 59 -1.19 -10.23 4.08
N ILE A 60 -0.95 -9.00 3.62
CA ILE A 60 -0.21 -8.75 2.38
C ILE A 60 1.28 -9.06 2.58
N ALA A 61 1.85 -8.62 3.71
CA ALA A 61 3.23 -8.90 4.10
C ALA A 61 3.50 -10.41 4.19
N ASP A 62 2.63 -11.14 4.90
CA ASP A 62 2.68 -12.61 5.00
C ASP A 62 2.58 -13.29 3.63
N ALA A 63 1.66 -12.83 2.77
CA ALA A 63 1.50 -13.38 1.41
C ALA A 63 2.76 -13.20 0.54
N LEU A 64 3.49 -12.10 0.73
CA LEU A 64 4.72 -11.75 0.01
C LEU A 64 5.98 -12.28 0.69
N LYS A 65 5.87 -12.82 1.91
CA LYS A 65 7.01 -13.23 2.77
C LYS A 65 8.02 -12.10 2.97
N ARG A 66 7.51 -10.88 3.15
CA ARG A 66 8.28 -9.65 3.38
C ARG A 66 7.71 -8.93 4.60
N ASP A 67 8.51 -8.07 5.20
CA ASP A 67 8.09 -7.25 6.33
C ASP A 67 7.16 -6.12 5.84
N GLU A 68 6.08 -5.83 6.58
CA GLU A 68 5.16 -4.75 6.23
C GLU A 68 5.85 -3.38 6.19
N ARG A 69 6.93 -3.19 6.97
CA ARG A 69 7.75 -1.96 6.98
C ARG A 69 8.42 -1.74 5.64
N GLU A 70 8.95 -2.80 5.02
CA GLU A 70 9.58 -2.71 3.70
C GLU A 70 8.56 -2.39 2.59
N ILE A 71 7.33 -2.85 2.75
CA ILE A 71 6.27 -2.70 1.75
C ILE A 71 5.58 -1.34 1.84
N PHE A 72 5.22 -0.91 3.05
CA PHE A 72 4.30 0.21 3.26
C PHE A 72 4.93 1.44 3.93
N PHE A 73 6.16 1.35 4.43
CA PHE A 73 6.82 2.45 5.11
C PHE A 73 8.10 2.83 4.37
N ASP A 74 8.10 4.01 3.76
CA ASP A 74 9.35 4.60 3.30
C ASP A 74 10.04 5.33 4.46
N HIS A 75 11.37 5.33 4.50
CA HIS A 75 12.19 5.89 5.60
C HIS A 75 12.11 7.42 5.75
N HIS A 76 11.10 8.08 5.18
CA HIS A 76 10.81 9.48 5.44
C HIS A 76 10.19 9.63 6.84
N VAL A 77 11.07 9.64 7.85
CA VAL A 77 10.74 10.03 9.21
C VAL A 77 10.47 11.53 9.21
N THR A 78 9.20 11.92 9.36
CA THR A 78 8.84 13.30 9.66
C THR A 78 9.30 13.59 11.08
N HIS A 79 10.45 14.24 11.24
CA HIS A 79 10.85 14.77 12.54
C HIS A 79 9.88 15.88 12.93
N VAL A 80 9.05 15.62 13.95
CA VAL A 80 8.27 16.67 14.60
C VAL A 80 9.05 17.05 15.84
N GLU A 81 9.64 18.25 15.86
CA GLU A 81 10.27 18.77 17.06
C GLU A 81 9.20 18.91 18.15
N GLN A 82 9.34 18.11 19.22
CA GLN A 82 8.58 18.31 20.44
C GLN A 82 9.28 19.37 21.26
N SER A 83 8.83 20.62 21.13
CA SER A 83 9.16 21.65 22.11
C SER A 83 8.51 21.28 23.45
N ALA A 84 9.34 21.07 24.46
CA ALA A 84 8.98 20.76 25.84
C ALA A 84 8.38 21.96 26.58
#